data_AF-A0A7L1NJ34-F1
#
_entry.id   AF-A0A7L1NJ34-F1
#
_cell.length_a   1.000
_cell.length_b   1.000
_cell.length_c   1.000
_cell.angle_alpha   90.00
_cell.angle_beta   90.00
_cell.angle_gamma   90.00
#
_symmetry.space_group_name_H-M   'P 1'
#
loop_
_entity.id
_entity.type
_entity.pdbx_description
1 polymer ?
#
loop_
_entity_poly.entity_id
_entity_poly.type
_entity_poly.pdbx_seq_one_letter_code
_entity_poly.pdbx_strand_id
1 'polypeptide(L)' 'FSQTSDLVKHRRIHTGEKPYGCGECGKRFNVSSNLIRHRRIHTGERPYGCAQCGKSFTDKSTLTQHRRVHTGERPYGC' A
#
# COMPACT_ATOMS: atom_id res chain seq x y z
N PHE A 1 2.68 -17.77 10.82
CA PHE A 1 1.90 -17.78 9.56
C PHE A 1 0.70 -18.69 9.76
N SER A 2 -0.52 -18.16 9.70
CA SER A 2 -1.76 -18.95 9.85
C SER A 2 -2.24 -19.58 8.53
N GLN A 3 -1.72 -19.13 7.38
CA GLN A 3 -2.02 -19.65 6.05
C GLN A 3 -0.75 -19.93 5.25
N THR A 4 -0.72 -21.02 4.49
CA THR A 4 0.40 -21.42 3.64
C THR A 4 0.75 -20.36 2.59
N SER A 5 -0.25 -19.69 2.04
CA SER A 5 -0.07 -18.62 1.04
C SER A 5 0.69 -17.42 1.60
N ASP A 6 0.50 -17.10 2.88
CA ASP A 6 1.19 -15.99 3.55
C ASP A 6 2.65 -16.37 3.89
N LEU A 7 2.90 -17.63 4.22
CA LEU A 7 4.27 -18.15 4.39
C LEU A 7 5.04 -18.07 3.06
N VAL A 8 4.43 -18.44 1.94
CA VAL A 8 5.07 -18.34 0.61
C VAL A 8 5.38 -16.88 0.27
N LYS A 9 4.44 -15.95 0.46
CA LYS A 9 4.68 -14.52 0.24
C LYS A 9 5.80 -13.99 1.13
N HIS A 10 5.83 -14.41 2.40
CA HIS A 10 6.90 -14.01 3.31
C HIS A 10 8.26 -14.53 2.89
N ARG A 11 8.34 -15.80 2.44
CA ARG A 11 9.60 -16.39 1.98
C ARG A 11 10.23 -15.59 0.83
N ARG A 12 9.41 -14.99 -0.05
CA ARG A 12 9.88 -14.11 -1.13
C ARG A 12 10.67 -12.89 -0.65
N ILE A 13 10.49 -12.48 0.61
CA ILE A 13 11.27 -11.39 1.22
C ILE A 13 12.72 -11.83 1.43
N HIS A 14 12.92 -13.07 1.91
CA HIS A 14 14.25 -13.64 2.14
C HIS A 14 14.95 -14.01 0.83
N THR A 15 14.22 -14.54 -0.15
CA THR A 15 14.80 -14.93 -1.44
C THR A 15 14.96 -13.76 -2.42
N GLY A 16 14.34 -12.61 -2.14
CA GLY A 16 14.31 -11.46 -3.04
C GLY A 16 13.44 -11.67 -4.29
N GLU A 17 12.68 -12.76 -4.37
CA GLU A 17 11.81 -13.07 -5.51
C GLU A 17 10.72 -11.99 -5.70
N LYS A 18 10.68 -11.39 -6.89
CA LYS A 18 9.70 -10.36 -7.25
C LYS A 18 8.99 -10.73 -8.56
N PRO A 19 7.97 -11.61 -8.51
CA PRO A 19 7.31 -12.12 -9.72
C PRO A 19 6.53 -11.04 -10.47
N TYR A 20 6.03 -10.03 -9.76
CA TYR A 20 5.07 -9.08 -10.32
C TYR A 20 5.78 -7.82 -10.80
N GLY A 21 5.91 -7.65 -12.12
CA GLY A 21 6.52 -6.48 -12.75
C GLY A 21 5.51 -5.42 -13.18
N CYS A 22 5.87 -4.15 -13.05
CA CYS A 22 5.19 -3.03 -13.67
C CYS A 22 5.64 -2.91 -15.13
N GLY A 23 4.70 -2.97 -16.08
CA GLY A 23 5.00 -2.82 -17.50
C GLY A 23 5.43 -1.40 -17.90
N GLU A 24 5.03 -0.38 -17.13
CA GLU A 24 5.27 1.02 -17.47
C GLU A 24 6.66 1.52 -17.04
N CYS A 25 7.19 1.03 -15.92
CA CYS A 25 8.48 1.47 -15.37
C CYS A 25 9.44 0.33 -15.01
N GLY A 26 9.08 -0.92 -15.28
CA GLY A 26 9.90 -2.10 -14.98
C GLY A 26 10.02 -2.47 -13.49
N LYS A 27 9.44 -1.67 -12.57
CA LYS A 27 9.54 -1.92 -11.13
C LYS A 27 8.86 -3.23 -10.72
N ARG A 28 9.53 -4.05 -9.91
CA ARG A 28 9.06 -5.38 -9.50
C ARG A 28 8.64 -5.46 -8.03
N PHE A 29 7.66 -6.32 -7.75
CA PHE A 29 7.03 -6.52 -6.45
C PHE A 29 6.93 -8.02 -6.12
N ASN A 30 6.98 -8.35 -4.82
CA ASN A 30 6.85 -9.71 -4.30
C ASN A 30 5.39 -10.18 -4.12
N VAL A 31 4.45 -9.23 -4.10
CA VAL A 31 3.00 -9.45 -3.93
C VAL A 31 2.23 -8.68 -5.01
N SER A 32 1.20 -9.30 -5.59
CA SER A 32 0.39 -8.72 -6.67
C SER A 32 -0.37 -7.45 -6.24
N SER A 33 -0.92 -7.42 -5.03
CA SER A 33 -1.61 -6.23 -4.49
C SER A 33 -0.71 -5.00 -4.41
N ASN A 34 0.60 -5.19 -4.17
CA ASN A 34 1.57 -4.10 -4.19
C ASN A 34 1.78 -3.55 -5.60
N LEU A 35 1.81 -4.41 -6.63
CA LEU A 35 1.86 -3.96 -8.03
C LEU A 35 0.60 -3.19 -8.41
N ILE A 36 -0.59 -3.68 -8.04
CA ILE A 36 -1.86 -2.99 -8.35
C ILE A 36 -1.90 -1.61 -7.70
N ARG A 37 -1.56 -1.52 -6.40
CA ARG A 37 -1.47 -0.22 -5.71
C ARG A 37 -0.43 0.70 -6.36
N HIS A 38 0.71 0.14 -6.78
CA HIS A 38 1.74 0.91 -7.47
C HIS A 38 1.24 1.49 -8.79
N ARG A 39 0.47 0.75 -9.60
CA ARG A 39 -0.05 1.27 -10.88
C ARG A 39 -0.86 2.57 -10.74
N ARG A 40 -1.46 2.82 -9.57
CA ARG A 40 -2.17 4.07 -9.27
C ARG A 40 -1.28 5.32 -9.37
N ILE A 41 0.04 5.18 -9.24
CA ILE A 41 0.94 6.32 -9.44
C ILE A 41 1.00 6.75 -10.90
N HIS A 42 0.81 5.81 -11.82
CA HIS A 42 0.86 6.09 -13.25
C HIS A 42 -0.49 6.61 -13.74
N THR A 43 -1.59 6.03 -13.27
CA THR A 43 -2.95 6.48 -13.63
C THR A 43 -3.37 7.75 -12.89
N GLY A 44 -2.70 8.10 -11.80
CA GLY A 44 -3.11 9.20 -10.93
C GLY A 44 -4.38 8.91 -10.11
N GLU A 45 -4.87 7.65 -10.10
CA GLU A 45 -6.09 7.26 -9.40
C GLU A 45 -5.92 7.39 -7.86
N ARG A 46 -6.83 8.13 -7.22
CA ARG A 46 -6.83 8.35 -5.77
C ARG A 46 -8.19 8.00 -5.18
N PRO A 47 -8.51 6.70 -5.06
CA PRO A 47 -9.85 6.24 -4.72
C PRO A 47 -10.26 6.54 -3.26
N TYR A 48 -9.31 6.91 -2.39
CA TYR A 48 -9.58 7.13 -0.97
C TYR A 48 -9.64 8.62 -0.64
N GLY A 49 -10.85 9.18 -0.62
CA GLY A 49 -11.11 10.57 -0.25
C GLY A 49 -11.26 10.80 1.26
N CYS A 50 -10.74 11.92 1.75
CA CYS A 50 -11.03 12.43 3.09
C CYS A 50 -12.30 13.28 3.04
N ALA A 51 -13.35 12.84 3.73
CA ALA A 51 -14.63 13.56 3.77
C ALA A 51 -14.53 14.95 4.44
N GLN A 52 -13.54 15.17 5.31
CA GLN A 52 -13.40 16.42 6.06
C GLN A 52 -12.72 17.54 5.28
N CYS A 53 -11.79 17.23 4.37
CA CYS A 53 -11.00 18.24 3.66
C CYS A 53 -10.90 18.01 2.14
N GLY A 54 -11.59 16.99 1.60
CA GLY A 54 -11.59 16.65 0.18
C GLY A 54 -10.30 16.03 -0.36
N LYS A 55 -9.22 15.96 0.44
CA LYS A 55 -7.94 15.38 0.01
C LYS A 55 -8.09 13.89 -0.31
N SER A 56 -7.59 13.49 -1.46
CA SER A 56 -7.65 12.09 -1.91
C SER A 56 -6.28 11.41 -1.86
N PHE A 57 -6.27 10.09 -1.65
CA PHE A 57 -5.06 9.28 -1.46
C PHE A 57 -5.13 8.00 -2.31
N THR A 58 -3.95 7.48 -2.65
CA THR A 58 -3.79 6.23 -3.43
C THR A 58 -3.98 4.97 -2.58
N ASP A 59 -3.98 5.12 -1.26
CA ASP A 59 -3.90 4.07 -0.25
C ASP A 59 -4.82 4.39 0.95
N LYS A 60 -5.52 3.35 1.48
CA LYS A 60 -6.41 3.46 2.65
C LYS A 60 -5.68 3.75 3.95
N SER A 61 -4.56 3.07 4.22
CA SER A 61 -3.68 3.32 5.36
C SER A 61 -3.15 4.75 5.37
N THR A 62 -2.79 5.32 4.21
CA THR A 62 -2.39 6.73 4.09
C THR A 62 -3.55 7.66 4.44
N LEU A 63 -4.78 7.38 3.96
CA LEU A 63 -5.96 8.12 4.39
C LEU A 63 -6.20 7.99 5.91
N THR A 64 -6.10 6.80 6.48
CA THR A 64 -6.28 6.57 7.93
C THR A 64 -5.25 7.34 8.74
N GLN A 65 -3.98 7.35 8.33
CA GLN A 65 -2.95 8.17 8.96
C GLN A 65 -3.27 9.66 8.82
N HIS A 66 -3.67 10.11 7.64
CA HIS A 66 -4.05 11.49 7.40
C HIS A 66 -5.19 11.95 8.31
N ARG A 67 -6.19 11.09 8.56
CA ARG A 67 -7.32 11.43 9.45
C ARG A 67 -6.87 11.79 10.87
N ARG A 68 -5.72 11.29 11.33
CA ARG A 68 -5.17 11.63 12.65
C ARG A 68 -4.77 13.09 12.77
N VAL A 69 -4.48 13.77 11.66
CA VAL A 69 -4.21 15.21 11.64
C VAL A 69 -5.46 15.99 12.04
N HIS A 70 -6.65 15.47 11.73
CA HIS A 70 -7.91 16.11 12.10
C HIS A 70 -8.37 15.75 13.52
N THR A 71 -8.08 14.53 13.98
CA THR A 71 -8.50 14.07 15.31
C THR A 71 -7.48 14.35 16.42
N GLY A 72 -6.23 14.65 16.07
CA GLY A 72 -5.12 14.80 17.03
C GLY A 72 -4.68 13.50 17.70
N GLU A 73 -5.17 12.34 17.23
CA GLU A 73 -4.90 11.04 17.85
C GLU A 73 -3.41 10.67 17.74
N ARG A 74 -2.80 10.29 18.88
CA ARG A 74 -1.41 9.80 18.97
C ARG A 74 -1.42 8.38 19.57
N PRO A 75 -1.59 7.33 18.73
CA PRO A 75 -1.76 5.96 19.22
C PRO A 75 -0.47 5.32 19.76
N TYR A 76 0.69 5.90 19.43
CA TYR A 76 1.99 5.38 19.85
C TYR A 76 2.60 6.34 20.87
N GLY A 77 2.83 5.84 22.08
CA GLY A 77 3.60 6.51 23.13
C GLY A 77 5.10 6.35 22.89
N CYS A 78 5.89 7.20 23.55
CA CYS A 78 7.34 7.09 23.60
C CYS A 78 7.76 5.96 24.55
#